data_AF-M3TZ00-F1
#
_entry.id   AF-M3TZ00-F1
#
_cell.length_a   1.000
_cell.length_b   1.000
_cell.length_c   1.000
_cell.angle_alpha   90.00
_cell.angle_beta   90.00
_cell.angle_gamma   90.00
#
_symmetry.space_group_name_H-M   'P 1'
#
loop_
_entity.id
_entity.type
_entity.pdbx_description
1 polymer ?
#
loop_
_entity_poly.entity_id
_entity_poly.type
_entity_poly.pdbx_seq_one_letter_code
_entity_poly.pdbx_strand_id
1 'polypeptide(L)'
;LVKLGLNLVKQGHYAFHVELVTGYPFIRKHYSESMVCELKSVSLFPSMFMHANYQKWSPFKDLLDVCLHRLGENGVINRELIFWHPKKPECIRSSSTININTGLESFYPALVVLLLGILASLNILLLEILWFKYQKRQILPYTE
;
A
#
# COMPACT_ATOMS: atom_id res chain seq x y z
N LEU A 1 -21.98 7.06 -16.15
CA LEU A 1 -20.73 6.33 -16.48
C LEU A 1 -19.80 6.20 -15.30
N VAL A 2 -19.36 7.31 -14.66
CA VAL A 2 -18.42 7.27 -13.52
C VAL A 2 -18.88 6.34 -12.39
N LYS A 3 -20.16 6.40 -11.98
CA LYS A 3 -20.72 5.53 -10.93
C LYS A 3 -20.61 4.04 -11.28
N LEU A 4 -20.90 3.68 -12.53
CA LEU A 4 -20.83 2.31 -13.02
C LEU A 4 -19.37 1.82 -13.05
N GLY A 5 -18.47 2.63 -13.61
CA GLY A 5 -17.04 2.32 -13.69
C GLY A 5 -16.41 2.12 -12.31
N LEU A 6 -16.69 3.01 -11.35
CA LEU A 6 -16.19 2.87 -9.99
C LEU A 6 -16.81 1.67 -9.26
N ASN A 7 -18.08 1.34 -9.50
CA ASN A 7 -18.65 0.10 -8.96
C ASN A 7 -17.97 -1.16 -9.52
N LEU A 8 -17.51 -1.15 -10.78
CA LEU A 8 -16.73 -2.27 -11.34
C LEU A 8 -15.32 -2.34 -10.73
N VAL A 9 -14.68 -1.20 -10.48
CA VAL A 9 -13.38 -1.16 -9.75
C VAL A 9 -13.53 -1.72 -8.34
N LYS A 10 -14.66 -1.44 -7.67
CA LYS A 10 -14.96 -2.00 -6.34
C LYS A 10 -15.00 -3.54 -6.32
N GLN A 11 -15.26 -4.18 -7.46
CA GLN A 11 -15.24 -5.64 -7.59
C GLN A 11 -13.83 -6.21 -7.82
N GLY A 12 -12.79 -5.38 -7.94
CA GLY A 12 -11.37 -5.77 -7.96
C GLY A 12 -10.77 -6.14 -9.31
N HIS A 13 -11.58 -6.51 -10.31
CA HIS A 13 -11.08 -7.01 -11.61
C HIS A 13 -10.87 -5.96 -12.71
N TYR A 14 -11.24 -4.71 -12.45
CA TYR A 14 -11.24 -3.66 -13.46
C TYR A 14 -10.39 -2.46 -13.02
N ALA A 15 -9.64 -1.90 -13.96
CA ALA A 15 -9.06 -0.57 -13.84
C ALA A 15 -9.96 0.42 -14.60
N PHE A 16 -10.25 1.57 -13.98
CA PHE A 16 -11.06 2.61 -14.60
C PHE A 16 -10.32 3.94 -14.58
N HIS A 17 -10.14 4.53 -15.77
CA HIS A 17 -9.56 5.86 -15.89
C HIS A 17 -10.65 6.91 -15.64
N VAL A 18 -10.41 7.79 -14.67
CA VAL A 18 -11.35 8.84 -14.28
C VAL A 18 -10.58 10.07 -13.82
N GLU A 19 -11.17 11.24 -14.05
CA GLU A 19 -10.66 12.50 -13.50
C GLU A 19 -10.77 12.50 -11.97
N LEU A 20 -9.70 12.95 -11.31
CA LEU A 20 -9.59 12.95 -9.85
C LEU A 20 -10.67 13.81 -9.18
N VAL A 21 -11.06 14.91 -9.82
CA VAL A 21 -12.08 15.85 -9.33
C VAL A 21 -13.42 15.15 -9.14
N THR A 22 -13.77 14.21 -10.02
CA THR A 22 -15.02 13.46 -9.93
C THR A 22 -14.84 12.14 -9.15
N GLY A 23 -13.68 11.49 -9.30
CA GLY A 23 -13.40 10.18 -8.73
C GLY A 23 -13.26 10.18 -7.21
N TYR A 24 -12.43 11.07 -6.65
CA TYR A 24 -12.13 11.06 -5.21
C TYR A 24 -13.33 11.34 -4.31
N PRO A 25 -14.23 12.31 -4.60
CA PRO A 25 -15.42 12.51 -3.79
C PRO A 25 -16.35 11.29 -3.80
N PHE A 26 -16.46 10.59 -4.93
CA PHE A 26 -17.27 9.37 -5.02
C PHE A 26 -16.67 8.24 -4.20
N ILE A 27 -15.35 8.00 -4.33
CA ILE A 27 -14.64 6.98 -3.57
C ILE A 27 -14.82 7.22 -2.07
N ARG A 28 -14.59 8.46 -1.61
CA ARG A 28 -14.73 8.84 -0.19
C ARG A 28 -16.13 8.55 0.37
N LYS A 29 -17.17 8.61 -0.45
CA LYS A 29 -18.57 8.41 -0.01
C LYS A 29 -19.02 6.93 -0.06
N HIS A 30 -18.47 6.13 -0.98
CA HIS A 30 -19.02 4.81 -1.31
C HIS A 30 -18.09 3.62 -1.00
N TYR A 31 -16.82 3.88 -0.71
CA TYR A 31 -15.84 2.85 -0.38
C TYR A 31 -15.67 2.78 1.13
N SER A 32 -15.48 1.57 1.66
CA SER A 32 -15.06 1.38 3.05
C SER A 32 -13.61 1.80 3.21
N GLU A 33 -13.20 2.11 4.45
CA GLU A 33 -11.81 2.49 4.76
C GLU A 33 -10.82 1.41 4.31
N SER A 34 -11.15 0.12 4.50
CA SER A 34 -10.35 -1.00 4.01
C SER A 34 -10.13 -0.96 2.49
N MET A 35 -11.21 -0.74 1.72
CA MET A 35 -11.14 -0.66 0.26
C MET A 35 -10.33 0.56 -0.20
N VAL A 36 -10.41 1.69 0.51
CA VAL A 36 -9.59 2.88 0.22
C VAL A 36 -8.09 2.58 0.44
N CYS A 37 -7.74 1.80 1.45
CA CYS A 37 -6.36 1.41 1.74
C CYS A 37 -5.80 0.41 0.70
N GLU A 38 -6.65 -0.46 0.17
CA GLU A 38 -6.29 -1.41 -0.89
C GLU A 38 -6.24 -0.76 -2.28
N LEU A 39 -7.03 0.29 -2.51
CA LEU A 39 -7.11 0.99 -3.79
C LEU A 39 -5.74 1.58 -4.19
N LYS A 40 -5.32 1.27 -5.41
CA LYS A 40 -4.12 1.85 -6.04
C LYS A 40 -4.53 2.80 -7.14
N SER A 41 -4.00 4.02 -7.09
CA SER A 41 -4.09 4.98 -8.18
C SER A 41 -2.78 5.05 -8.95
N VAL A 42 -2.87 5.00 -10.28
CA VAL A 42 -1.73 5.12 -11.19
C VAL A 42 -2.01 6.28 -12.15
N SER A 43 -1.04 7.18 -12.31
CA SER A 43 -1.14 8.26 -13.29
C SER A 43 -0.78 7.71 -14.67
N LEU A 44 -1.78 7.60 -15.55
CA LEU A 44 -1.56 7.12 -16.91
C LEU A 44 -0.88 8.17 -17.79
N PHE A 45 -1.22 9.45 -17.58
CA PHE A 45 -0.68 10.58 -18.34
C PHE A 45 0.11 11.52 -17.42
N PRO A 46 1.14 12.19 -17.95
CA PRO A 46 1.79 13.27 -17.23
C PRO A 46 0.83 14.47 -17.08
N SER A 47 1.06 15.29 -16.06
CA SER A 47 0.35 16.55 -15.89
C SER A 47 0.61 17.47 -17.09
N MET A 48 -0.44 17.80 -17.84
CA MET A 48 -0.37 18.77 -18.93
C MET A 48 -0.67 20.17 -18.40
N PHE A 49 0.09 21.16 -18.87
CA PHE A 49 -0.19 22.57 -18.55
C PHE A 49 -1.44 23.02 -19.31
N MET A 50 -2.47 23.44 -18.56
CA MET A 50 -3.64 24.06 -19.15
C MET A 50 -3.39 25.54 -19.38
N HIS A 51 -3.68 26.00 -20.59
CA HIS A 51 -3.63 27.41 -20.97
C HIS A 51 -5.03 27.88 -21.34
N ALA A 52 -5.27 29.18 -21.20
CA ALA A 52 -6.52 29.75 -21.66
C ALA A 52 -6.59 29.69 -23.19
N ASN A 53 -7.77 29.32 -23.70
CA ASN A 53 -8.04 29.24 -25.13
C ASN A 53 -8.71 30.52 -25.57
N TYR A 54 -8.25 31.09 -26.69
CA TYR A 54 -8.79 32.32 -27.24
C TYR A 54 -9.10 32.18 -28.73
N GLN A 55 -9.98 33.03 -29.24
CA GLN A 55 -10.23 33.13 -30.68
C GLN A 55 -8.96 33.56 -31.42
N LYS A 56 -8.74 32.99 -32.61
CA LYS A 56 -7.61 33.34 -33.47
C LYS A 56 -7.68 34.84 -33.79
N TRP A 57 -6.56 35.56 -33.58
CA TRP A 57 -6.45 37.02 -33.76
C TRP A 57 -7.31 37.88 -32.82
N SER A 58 -7.68 37.35 -31.64
CA SER A 58 -8.35 38.17 -30.63
C SER A 58 -7.46 39.32 -30.14
N PRO A 59 -7.95 40.57 -30.11
CA PRO A 59 -7.20 41.71 -29.57
C PRO A 59 -7.01 41.61 -28.04
N PHE A 60 -7.76 40.74 -27.37
CA PHE A 60 -7.69 40.56 -25.91
C PHE A 60 -6.66 39.54 -25.44
N LYS A 61 -5.99 38.84 -26.38
CA LYS A 61 -5.04 37.76 -26.03
C LYS A 61 -3.98 38.25 -25.05
N ASP A 62 -3.27 39.33 -25.40
CA ASP A 62 -2.12 39.80 -24.61
C ASP A 62 -2.56 40.30 -23.23
N LEU A 63 -3.71 40.96 -23.16
CA LEU A 63 -4.29 41.41 -21.89
C LEU A 63 -4.62 40.23 -20.97
N LEU A 64 -5.32 39.21 -21.50
CA LEU A 64 -5.73 38.05 -20.73
C LEU A 64 -4.53 37.20 -20.29
N ASP A 65 -3.52 37.06 -21.14
CA ASP A 65 -2.27 36.36 -20.80
C ASP A 65 -1.53 37.05 -19.65
N VAL A 66 -1.39 38.38 -19.70
CA VAL A 66 -0.77 39.16 -18.59
C VAL A 66 -1.58 39.02 -17.30
N CYS A 67 -2.92 39.08 -17.38
CA CYS A 67 -3.78 38.91 -16.21
C CYS A 67 -3.63 37.52 -15.60
N LEU A 68 -3.60 36.45 -16.40
CA LEU A 68 -3.45 35.08 -15.92
C LEU A 68 -2.07 34.84 -15.31
N HIS A 69 -1.00 35.36 -15.92
CA HIS A 69 0.33 35.31 -15.33
C HIS A 69 0.37 35.98 -13.96
N ARG A 70 -0.20 37.18 -13.83
CA ARG A 70 -0.27 37.91 -12.56
C ARG A 70 -1.09 37.15 -11.50
N LEU A 71 -2.17 36.48 -11.89
CA LEU A 71 -2.95 35.63 -10.97
C LEU A 71 -2.15 34.41 -10.49
N GLY A 72 -1.30 33.85 -11.34
CA GLY A 72 -0.37 32.77 -11.01
C GLY A 72 0.73 33.23 -10.06
N GLU A 73 1.38 34.36 -10.36
CA GLU A 73 2.44 34.98 -9.53
C GLU A 73 1.93 35.32 -8.13
N ASN A 74 0.72 35.86 -8.04
CA ASN A 74 0.06 36.16 -6.76
C ASN A 74 -0.43 34.91 -6.02
N GLY A 75 -0.31 33.72 -6.60
CA GLY A 75 -0.74 32.46 -6.00
C GLY A 75 -2.25 32.24 -5.96
N VAL A 76 -3.06 33.10 -6.58
CA VAL A 76 -4.53 32.98 -6.61
C VAL A 76 -4.94 31.68 -7.28
N ILE A 77 -4.31 31.36 -8.42
CA ILE A 77 -4.57 30.10 -9.14
C ILE A 77 -4.28 28.89 -8.25
N ASN A 78 -3.17 28.89 -7.51
CA ASN A 78 -2.79 27.78 -6.63
C ASN A 78 -3.80 27.62 -5.47
N ARG A 79 -4.28 28.73 -4.90
CA ARG A 79 -5.30 28.71 -3.85
C ARG A 79 -6.60 28.08 -4.34
N GLU A 80 -7.10 28.53 -5.50
CA GLU A 80 -8.32 27.97 -6.09
C GLU A 80 -8.14 26.49 -6.44
N LEU A 81 -6.96 26.11 -6.95
CA LEU A 81 -6.63 24.72 -7.22
C LEU A 81 -6.75 23.85 -5.96
N ILE A 82 -6.17 24.28 -4.84
CA ILE A 82 -6.22 23.55 -3.57
C ILE A 82 -7.65 23.51 -3.00
N PHE A 83 -8.43 24.58 -3.20
CA PHE A 83 -9.80 24.69 -2.69
C PHE A 83 -10.78 23.78 -3.45
N TRP A 84 -10.73 23.80 -4.79
CA TRP A 84 -11.65 23.06 -5.65
C TRP A 84 -11.21 21.62 -5.91
N HIS A 85 -9.91 21.33 -5.95
CA HIS A 85 -9.46 19.96 -6.16
C HIS A 85 -9.66 19.12 -4.89
N PRO A 86 -10.45 18.03 -4.98
CA PRO A 86 -10.61 17.15 -3.84
C PRO A 86 -9.27 16.50 -3.50
N LYS A 87 -8.93 16.55 -2.21
CA LYS A 87 -7.76 15.85 -1.70
C LYS A 87 -7.89 14.36 -1.95
N LYS A 88 -6.75 13.71 -2.23
CA LYS A 88 -6.68 12.26 -2.31
C LYS A 88 -7.25 11.67 -1.00
N PRO A 89 -8.13 10.66 -1.06
CA PRO A 89 -8.61 10.00 0.14
C PRO A 89 -7.42 9.32 0.82
N GLU A 90 -7.15 9.74 2.06
CA GLU A 90 -6.08 9.17 2.87
C GLU A 90 -6.61 7.92 3.59
N CYS A 91 -5.79 6.88 3.62
CA CYS A 91 -6.05 5.70 4.44
C CYS A 91 -5.79 6.09 5.90
N ILE A 92 -6.86 6.37 6.65
CA ILE A 92 -6.79 6.66 8.09
C ILE A 92 -6.54 5.33 8.80
N ARG A 93 -5.29 4.96 8.98
CA ARG A 93 -4.89 3.74 9.71
C ARG A 93 -5.12 3.83 11.23
N SER A 94 -5.60 4.98 11.72
CA SER A 94 -5.60 5.34 13.14
C SER A 94 -6.96 5.22 13.84
N SER A 95 -8.08 5.05 13.13
CA SER A 95 -9.41 4.85 13.75
C SER A 95 -9.75 3.37 13.95
N SER A 96 -9.19 2.49 13.12
CA SER A 96 -9.01 1.09 13.49
C SER A 96 -7.85 1.04 14.45
N THR A 97 -8.11 0.63 15.69
CA THR A 97 -7.10 0.05 16.58
C THR A 97 -6.06 -0.67 15.74
N ILE A 98 -4.81 -0.24 15.87
CA ILE A 98 -3.66 -0.88 15.26
C ILE A 98 -3.57 -2.26 15.92
N ASN A 99 -4.45 -3.17 15.51
CA ASN A 99 -4.21 -4.58 15.55
C ASN A 99 -3.16 -4.76 14.45
N ILE A 100 -1.90 -4.47 14.78
CA ILE A 100 -0.80 -5.25 14.23
C ILE A 100 -1.04 -6.66 14.77
N ASN A 101 -2.07 -7.29 14.25
CA ASN A 101 -2.20 -8.71 14.23
C ASN A 101 -1.21 -9.08 13.14
N THR A 102 0.09 -9.06 13.45
CA THR A 102 1.06 -9.80 12.66
C THR A 102 0.50 -11.19 12.62
N GLY A 103 -0.17 -11.51 11.52
CA GLY A 103 -0.82 -12.79 11.34
C GLY A 103 0.22 -13.85 11.67
N LEU A 104 -0.20 -14.93 12.32
CA LEU A 104 0.68 -16.06 12.61
C LEU A 104 1.47 -16.52 11.37
N GLU A 105 0.96 -16.21 10.17
CA GLU A 105 1.64 -16.33 8.89
C GLU A 105 3.04 -15.70 8.85
N SER A 106 3.26 -14.51 9.42
CA SER A 106 4.58 -13.87 9.46
C SER A 106 5.51 -14.46 10.52
N PHE A 107 4.97 -15.07 11.58
CA PHE A 107 5.74 -15.64 12.70
C PHE A 107 5.99 -17.15 12.58
N TYR A 108 5.21 -17.83 11.73
CA TYR A 108 5.32 -19.26 11.44
C TYR A 108 6.75 -19.75 11.14
N PRO A 109 7.57 -19.10 10.28
CA PRO A 109 8.91 -19.61 9.98
C PRO A 109 9.82 -19.62 11.22
N ALA A 110 9.68 -18.65 12.14
CA ALA A 110 10.46 -18.62 13.38
C ALA A 110 10.10 -19.80 14.30
N LEU A 111 8.81 -20.15 14.39
CA LEU A 111 8.34 -21.31 15.15
C LEU A 111 8.84 -22.63 14.55
N VAL A 112 8.85 -22.75 13.22
CA VAL A 112 9.36 -23.95 12.54
C VAL A 112 10.85 -24.15 12.82
N VAL A 113 11.66 -23.10 12.72
CA VAL A 113 13.10 -23.17 13.02
C VAL A 113 13.34 -23.56 14.48
N LEU A 114 12.55 -23.02 15.42
CA LEU A 114 12.64 -23.37 16.84
C LEU A 114 12.30 -24.84 17.09
N LEU A 115 11.24 -25.38 16.47
CA LEU A 115 10.88 -26.79 16.58
C LEU A 115 11.96 -27.72 16.01
N LEU A 116 12.54 -27.37 14.86
CA LEU A 116 13.65 -28.13 14.27
C LEU A 116 14.88 -28.13 15.19
N GLY A 117 15.20 -27.00 15.82
CA GLY A 117 16.28 -26.90 16.79
C GLY A 117 16.07 -27.80 18.02
N ILE A 118 14.85 -27.86 18.54
CA ILE A 118 14.48 -28.73 19.68
C ILE A 118 14.58 -30.21 19.29
N LEU A 119 14.10 -30.58 18.10
CA LEU A 119 14.20 -31.97 17.62
C LEU A 119 15.67 -32.38 17.40
N ALA A 120 16.49 -31.49 16.84
CA ALA A 120 17.90 -31.77 16.62
C ALA A 120 18.66 -31.98 17.95
N SER A 121 18.43 -31.13 18.95
CA SER A 121 19.08 -31.26 20.26
C SER A 121 18.68 -32.55 20.99
N LEU A 122 17.41 -32.94 20.94
CA LEU A 122 16.93 -34.21 21.50
C LEU A 122 17.57 -35.43 20.80
N ASN A 123 17.74 -35.39 19.48
CA ASN A 123 18.40 -36.47 18.74
C ASN A 123 19.88 -36.60 19.14
N ILE A 124 20.60 -35.48 19.27
CA ILE A 124 22.01 -35.48 19.70
C ILE A 124 22.13 -36.08 21.12
N LEU A 125 21.27 -35.64 22.04
CA LEU A 125 21.25 -36.18 23.41
C LEU A 125 20.97 -37.69 23.45
N LEU A 126 20.04 -38.18 22.63
CA LEU A 126 19.75 -39.62 22.54
C LEU A 126 20.96 -40.41 22.02
N LEU A 127 21.66 -39.88 21.00
CA LEU A 127 22.87 -40.51 20.47
C LEU A 127 23.99 -40.56 21.51
N GLU A 128 24.20 -39.48 22.28
CA GLU A 128 25.18 -39.47 23.37
C GLU A 128 24.88 -40.51 24.44
N ILE A 129 23.61 -40.62 24.86
CA ILE A 129 23.19 -41.62 25.86
C ILE A 129 23.39 -43.05 25.34
N LEU A 130 23.04 -43.31 24.08
CA LEU A 130 23.24 -44.62 23.44
C LEU A 130 24.72 -44.97 23.32
N TRP A 131 25.54 -44.02 22.90
CA TRP A 131 27.00 -44.18 22.81
C TRP A 131 27.61 -44.49 24.18
N PHE A 132 27.25 -43.72 25.21
CA PHE A 132 27.74 -43.94 26.57
C PHE A 132 27.33 -45.31 27.11
N LYS A 133 26.09 -45.75 26.86
CA LYS A 133 25.63 -47.10 27.24
C LYS A 133 26.37 -48.21 26.48
N TYR A 134 26.66 -48.02 25.19
CA TYR A 134 27.41 -48.98 24.39
C TYR A 134 28.86 -49.12 24.88
N GLN A 135 29.54 -47.99 25.11
CA GLN A 135 30.91 -47.97 25.61
C GLN A 135 31.01 -48.60 27.02
N LYS A 136 30.06 -48.32 27.92
CA LYS A 136 30.01 -48.96 29.24
C LYS A 136 29.75 -50.47 29.16
N ARG A 137 28.93 -50.93 28.20
CA ARG A 137 28.71 -52.37 27.94
C ARG A 137 29.93 -53.06 27.33
N GLN A 138 30.73 -52.38 26.52
CA GLN A 138 31.96 -52.94 25.94
C GLN A 138 33.15 -52.99 26.91
N ILE A 139 33.13 -52.22 28.00
CA ILE A 139 34.19 -52.22 29.02
C ILE A 139 33.96 -53.30 30.10
N LEU A 140 32.71 -53.75 30.31
CA LEU A 140 32.35 -54.79 31.29
C LEU A 140 32.67 -56.27 30.94
N PRO A 141 33.04 -56.69 29.71
CA PRO A 141 33.46 -58.06 29.41
C PRO A 141 34.99 -58.25 29.42
N TYR A 142 35.80 -57.23 29.77
CA TYR A 142 37.27 -57.34 29.82
C TYR A 142 37.83 -57.45 31.25
N THR A 143 36.98 -57.48 32.27
CA THR A 143 37.39 -57.68 33.67
C THR A 143 36.61 -58.84 34.30
N GLU A 144 36.83 -60.05 33.77
CA GLU A 144 36.94 -61.28 34.56
C GLU A 144 38.19 -62.02 34.10
#